data_AF-A0A9D7ISY5-F1
#
_entry.id   AF-A0A9D7ISY5-F1
#
_cell.length_a   1.000
_cell.length_b   1.000
_cell.length_c   1.000
_cell.angle_alpha   90.00
_cell.angle_beta   90.00
_cell.angle_gamma   90.00
#
_symmetry.space_group_name_H-M   'P 1'
#
loop_
_entity.id
_entity.type
_entity.pdbx_description
1 polymer ?
#
loop_
_entity_poly.entity_id
_entity_poly.type
_entity_poly.pdbx_seq_one_letter_code
_entity_poly.pdbx_strand_id
1 'polypeptide(L)'
;MKILSWIPEFVGLIDSRIEWVFNKNAIIGNPQKRPQHLALVISGAHQVASLSKEEIIEIGVDEINRFFPSARHQQPIHAYVVREHDATLSHIAGLAKFRPGHATDFENLYLAGDWTDTGLPATIESAVQSGHQCARLLLQHL
;
A
#
# COMPACT_ATOMS: atom_id res chain seq x y z
N MET A 1 -9.85 23.21 -7.68
CA MET A 1 -10.80 22.49 -8.54
C MET A 1 -11.74 21.66 -7.66
N LYS A 2 -13.06 21.66 -7.88
CA LYS A 2 -14.03 20.83 -7.12
C LYS A 2 -14.29 19.58 -7.95
N ILE A 3 -13.37 18.62 -7.91
CA ILE A 3 -13.57 17.36 -8.61
C ILE A 3 -14.51 16.49 -7.77
N LEU A 4 -14.35 16.49 -6.44
CA LEU A 4 -14.88 15.40 -5.62
C LEU A 4 -15.34 15.87 -4.23
N SER A 5 -16.25 16.85 -4.14
CA SER A 5 -16.73 17.35 -2.83
C SER A 5 -17.49 16.33 -1.98
N TRP A 6 -17.77 15.15 -2.54
CA TRP A 6 -18.53 14.06 -1.96
C TRP A 6 -17.76 12.74 -1.88
N ILE A 7 -16.52 12.67 -2.40
CA ILE A 7 -15.73 11.46 -2.19
C ILE A 7 -15.36 11.41 -0.70
N PRO A 8 -15.71 10.31 -0.01
CA PRO A 8 -15.24 10.06 1.35
C PRO A 8 -13.70 10.01 1.39
N GLU A 9 -13.11 9.77 2.55
CA GLU A 9 -11.64 9.74 2.66
C GLU A 9 -10.98 8.74 1.70
N PHE A 10 -11.69 7.67 1.35
CA PHE A 10 -11.27 6.67 0.38
C PHE A 10 -12.45 6.01 -0.30
N VAL A 11 -12.22 5.44 -1.48
CA VAL A 11 -13.20 4.64 -2.23
C VAL A 11 -12.50 3.46 -2.91
N GLY A 12 -13.14 2.30 -2.83
CA GLY A 12 -12.71 1.11 -3.58
C GLY A 12 -13.40 1.07 -4.94
N LEU A 13 -12.64 0.79 -6.00
CA LEU A 13 -13.17 0.64 -7.36
C LEU A 13 -13.20 -0.84 -7.73
N ILE A 14 -14.37 -1.32 -8.14
CA ILE A 14 -14.57 -2.70 -8.60
C ILE A 14 -14.35 -2.76 -10.11
N ASP A 15 -13.76 -3.84 -10.60
CA ASP A 15 -13.45 -4.05 -12.02
C ASP A 15 -12.63 -2.89 -12.64
N SER A 16 -11.64 -2.43 -11.87
CA SER A 16 -10.72 -1.36 -12.23
C SER A 16 -9.28 -1.81 -12.06
N ARG A 17 -8.37 -1.23 -12.84
CA ARG A 17 -6.92 -1.38 -12.65
C ARG A 17 -6.41 -0.60 -11.43
N ILE A 18 -7.15 0.42 -10.98
CA ILE A 18 -6.90 1.12 -9.72
C ILE A 18 -7.88 0.55 -8.69
N GLU A 19 -7.43 -0.12 -7.63
CA GLU A 19 -8.40 -0.70 -6.67
C GLU A 19 -8.83 0.32 -5.61
N TRP A 20 -7.95 1.26 -5.24
CA TRP A 20 -8.25 2.26 -4.23
C TRP A 20 -7.91 3.67 -4.68
N VAL A 21 -8.80 4.61 -4.34
CA VAL A 21 -8.59 6.05 -4.47
C VAL A 21 -8.72 6.68 -3.10
N PHE A 22 -7.65 7.31 -2.63
CA PHE A 22 -7.60 8.03 -1.37
C PHE A 22 -7.62 9.54 -1.60
N ASN A 23 -8.58 10.23 -1.00
CA ASN A 23 -8.66 11.68 -1.00
C ASN A 23 -7.80 12.24 0.14
N LYS A 24 -6.52 12.51 -0.13
CA LYS A 24 -5.56 12.98 0.88
C LYS A 24 -6.03 14.27 1.55
N ASN A 25 -6.70 15.17 0.82
CA ASN A 25 -7.27 16.40 1.37
C ASN A 25 -8.33 16.11 2.44
N ALA A 26 -9.22 15.15 2.21
CA ALA A 26 -10.23 14.74 3.19
C ALA A 26 -9.58 14.07 4.40
N ILE A 27 -8.65 13.13 4.18
CA ILE A 27 -7.94 12.39 5.25
C ILE A 27 -7.21 13.33 6.22
N ILE A 28 -6.64 14.43 5.72
CA ILE A 28 -5.96 15.42 6.57
C ILE A 28 -6.90 16.49 7.16
N GLY A 29 -8.22 16.31 7.04
CA GLY A 29 -9.23 17.21 7.59
C GLY A 29 -9.45 18.50 6.81
N ASN A 30 -9.04 18.57 5.53
CA ASN A 30 -9.24 19.76 4.69
C ASN A 30 -9.81 19.44 3.30
N PRO A 31 -11.03 18.86 3.22
CA PRO A 31 -11.62 18.36 1.97
C PRO A 31 -11.87 19.45 0.93
N GLN A 32 -11.95 20.73 1.33
CA GLN A 32 -12.18 21.86 0.42
C GLN A 32 -10.87 22.45 -0.13
N LYS A 33 -9.70 22.06 0.40
CA LYS A 33 -8.40 22.55 -0.07
C LYS A 33 -8.20 22.23 -1.55
N ARG A 34 -7.61 23.19 -2.26
CA ARG A 34 -7.25 23.10 -3.67
C ARG A 34 -5.75 23.36 -3.84
N PRO A 35 -5.06 22.67 -4.76
CA PRO A 35 -5.53 21.55 -5.58
C PRO A 35 -5.91 20.32 -4.72
N GLN A 36 -6.70 19.41 -5.31
CA GLN A 36 -7.02 18.14 -4.69
C GLN A 36 -5.86 17.16 -4.94
N HIS A 37 -5.49 16.41 -3.91
CA HIS A 37 -4.45 15.38 -3.94
C HIS A 37 -5.12 14.02 -3.74
N LEU A 38 -5.07 13.21 -4.79
CA LEU A 38 -5.52 11.83 -4.77
C LEU A 38 -4.32 10.90 -4.76
N ALA A 39 -4.37 9.84 -3.96
CA ALA A 39 -3.46 8.71 -4.08
C ALA A 39 -4.23 7.52 -4.66
N LEU A 40 -3.70 6.94 -5.73
CA LEU A 40 -4.26 5.79 -6.43
C LEU A 40 -3.39 4.58 -6.12
N VAL A 41 -4.01 3.43 -5.84
CA VAL A 41 -3.29 2.19 -5.51
C VAL A 41 -3.61 1.10 -6.52
N ILE A 42 -2.55 0.41 -6.94
CA ILE A 42 -2.59 -0.83 -7.71
C ILE A 42 -1.86 -1.89 -6.88
N SER A 43 -2.53 -2.98 -6.57
CA SER A 43 -2.05 -4.07 -5.74
C SER A 43 -1.68 -5.25 -6.64
N GLY A 44 -0.67 -6.04 -6.26
CA GLY A 44 -0.25 -7.18 -7.10
C GLY A 44 0.07 -6.74 -8.54
N ALA A 45 0.75 -5.61 -8.68
CA ALA A 45 0.85 -4.78 -9.89
C ALA A 45 1.65 -5.40 -11.06
N HIS A 46 1.74 -6.73 -11.15
CA HIS A 46 2.52 -7.46 -12.15
C HIS A 46 2.19 -7.04 -13.60
N GLN A 47 0.92 -6.76 -13.89
CA GLN A 47 0.48 -6.35 -15.23
C GLN A 47 0.92 -4.93 -15.62
N VAL A 48 1.16 -4.07 -14.64
CA VAL A 48 1.57 -2.67 -14.87
C VAL A 48 3.04 -2.43 -14.51
N ALA A 49 3.72 -3.43 -13.94
CA ALA A 49 5.08 -3.33 -13.43
C ALA A 49 6.10 -2.94 -14.51
N SER A 50 5.88 -3.38 -15.75
CA SER A 50 6.75 -3.09 -16.90
C SER A 50 6.37 -1.81 -17.66
N LEU A 51 5.26 -1.16 -17.32
CA LEU A 51 4.80 0.04 -18.01
C LEU A 51 5.63 1.26 -17.58
N SER A 52 5.77 2.22 -18.50
CA SER A 52 6.34 3.53 -18.24
C SER A 52 5.54 4.31 -17.18
N LYS A 53 6.11 5.38 -16.64
CA LYS A 53 5.40 6.21 -15.65
C LYS A 53 4.20 6.89 -16.29
N GLU A 54 4.35 7.31 -17.54
CA GLU A 54 3.37 8.00 -18.35
C GLU A 54 2.16 7.11 -18.62
N GLU A 55 2.38 5.85 -19.03
CA GLU A 55 1.30 4.86 -19.19
C GLU A 55 0.53 4.61 -17.89
N ILE A 56 1.22 4.52 -16.74
CA ILE A 56 0.54 4.34 -15.44
C ILE A 56 -0.28 5.58 -15.06
N ILE A 57 0.22 6.79 -15.38
CA ILE A 57 -0.52 8.03 -15.14
C ILE A 57 -1.79 8.05 -16.02
N GLU A 58 -1.68 7.69 -17.29
CA GLU A 58 -2.83 7.60 -18.21
C GLU A 58 -3.88 6.61 -17.69
N ILE A 59 -3.46 5.42 -17.21
CA ILE A 59 -4.36 4.46 -16.56
C ILE A 59 -5.09 5.11 -15.39
N GLY A 60 -4.37 5.81 -14.50
CA GLY A 60 -4.96 6.48 -13.36
C GLY A 60 -5.98 7.56 -13.77
N VAL A 61 -5.66 8.36 -14.77
CA VAL A 61 -6.55 9.40 -15.31
C VAL A 61 -7.81 8.79 -15.93
N ASP A 62 -7.66 7.73 -16.71
CA ASP A 62 -8.78 7.03 -17.35
C ASP A 62 -9.73 6.40 -16.33
N GLU A 63 -9.20 5.71 -15.32
CA GLU A 63 -10.04 5.13 -14.25
C GLU A 63 -10.73 6.23 -13.43
N ILE A 64 -10.04 7.34 -13.14
CA ILE A 64 -10.68 8.48 -12.47
C ILE A 64 -11.80 9.08 -13.32
N ASN A 65 -11.60 9.25 -14.63
CA ASN A 65 -12.64 9.76 -15.53
C ASN A 65 -13.84 8.81 -15.69
N ARG A 66 -13.58 7.50 -15.63
CA ARG A 66 -14.59 6.44 -15.70
C ARG A 66 -15.50 6.47 -14.47
N PHE A 67 -14.92 6.46 -13.27
CA PHE A 67 -15.66 6.34 -12.01
C PHE A 67 -16.13 7.67 -11.43
N PHE A 68 -15.51 8.79 -11.80
CA PHE A 68 -15.88 10.12 -11.30
C PHE A 68 -16.23 11.04 -12.47
N PRO A 69 -17.50 11.11 -12.89
CA PRO A 69 -17.93 11.95 -14.01
C PRO A 69 -17.56 13.42 -13.88
N SER A 70 -17.52 13.93 -12.64
CA SER A 70 -17.10 15.30 -12.35
C SER A 70 -15.62 15.55 -12.62
N ALA A 71 -14.79 14.51 -12.77
CA ALA A 71 -13.39 14.60 -13.15
C ALA A 71 -13.15 14.60 -14.66
N ARG A 72 -14.15 14.23 -15.46
CA ARG A 72 -14.02 14.16 -16.92
C ARG A 72 -13.52 15.49 -17.47
N HIS A 73 -12.63 15.39 -18.46
CA HIS A 73 -11.95 16.52 -19.12
C HIS A 73 -10.98 17.31 -18.23
N GLN A 74 -10.63 16.79 -17.05
CA GLN A 74 -9.61 17.39 -16.19
C GLN A 74 -8.34 16.56 -16.25
N GLN A 75 -7.21 17.26 -16.19
CA GLN A 75 -5.89 16.66 -16.17
C GLN A 75 -5.22 16.96 -14.83
N PRO A 76 -4.41 16.03 -14.29
CA PRO A 76 -3.63 16.31 -13.11
C PRO A 76 -2.61 17.42 -13.43
N ILE A 77 -2.55 18.44 -12.58
CA ILE A 77 -1.52 19.47 -12.67
C ILE A 77 -0.13 18.93 -12.31
N HIS A 78 -0.09 17.81 -11.59
CA HIS A 78 1.10 17.10 -11.19
C HIS A 78 0.73 15.64 -10.92
N ALA A 79 1.58 14.72 -11.36
CA ALA A 79 1.44 13.30 -11.11
C ALA A 79 2.81 12.69 -10.79
N TYR A 80 2.84 11.73 -9.89
CA TYR A 80 4.05 11.04 -9.48
C TYR A 80 3.74 9.55 -9.27
N VAL A 81 4.60 8.69 -9.80
CA VAL A 81 4.46 7.24 -9.71
C VAL A 81 5.56 6.69 -8.81
N VAL A 82 5.15 6.03 -7.74
CA VAL A 82 6.02 5.25 -6.84
C VAL A 82 5.85 3.78 -7.18
N ARG A 83 6.97 3.04 -7.27
CA ARG A 83 6.98 1.59 -7.47
C ARG A 83 7.86 0.97 -6.39
N GLU A 84 7.31 -0.02 -5.70
CA GLU A 84 8.01 -0.76 -4.66
C GLU A 84 7.88 -2.26 -5.00
N HIS A 85 8.82 -2.78 -5.80
CA HIS A 85 8.74 -4.16 -6.31
C HIS A 85 8.84 -5.21 -5.20
N ASP A 86 9.59 -4.91 -4.15
CA ASP A 86 9.85 -5.80 -3.02
C ASP A 86 9.13 -5.31 -1.74
N ALA A 87 8.00 -4.60 -1.90
CA ALA A 87 7.28 -4.00 -0.78
C ALA A 87 6.71 -5.02 0.22
N THR A 88 6.29 -6.18 -0.28
CA THR A 88 5.59 -7.20 0.51
C THR A 88 5.94 -8.60 0.03
N LEU A 89 5.83 -9.58 0.92
CA LEU A 89 5.91 -10.99 0.54
C LEU A 89 4.76 -11.39 -0.40
N SER A 90 5.04 -12.30 -1.34
CA SER A 90 3.99 -12.86 -2.18
C SER A 90 3.04 -13.76 -1.38
N HIS A 91 1.77 -13.39 -1.26
CA HIS A 91 0.75 -14.12 -0.49
C HIS A 91 0.22 -15.39 -1.20
N ILE A 92 1.13 -16.24 -1.68
CA ILE A 92 0.75 -17.53 -2.27
C ILE A 92 0.29 -18.52 -1.20
N ALA A 93 -0.58 -19.45 -1.61
CA ALA A 93 -1.05 -20.52 -0.74
C ALA A 93 0.12 -21.35 -0.19
N GLY A 94 0.15 -21.53 1.13
CA GLY A 94 1.20 -22.29 1.80
C GLY A 94 2.49 -21.52 2.09
N LEU A 95 2.57 -20.21 1.81
CA LEU A 95 3.75 -19.40 2.13
C LEU A 95 4.13 -19.43 3.62
N ALA A 96 3.12 -19.50 4.51
CA ALA A 96 3.32 -19.40 5.96
C ALA A 96 4.39 -20.36 6.50
N LYS A 97 4.46 -21.60 5.98
CA LYS A 97 5.44 -22.62 6.41
C LYS A 97 6.90 -22.27 6.13
N PHE A 98 7.15 -21.28 5.28
CA PHE A 98 8.49 -20.82 4.91
C PHE A 98 8.91 -19.56 5.67
N ARG A 99 8.02 -18.95 6.46
CA ARG A 99 8.38 -17.79 7.27
C ARG A 99 9.22 -18.27 8.46
N PRO A 100 10.40 -17.70 8.69
CA PRO A 100 11.24 -18.14 9.79
C PRO A 100 10.69 -17.64 11.13
N GLY A 101 11.03 -18.38 12.19
CA GLY A 101 10.85 -17.90 13.55
C GLY A 101 11.82 -16.76 13.89
N HIS A 102 11.66 -16.21 15.10
CA HIS A 102 12.44 -15.05 15.55
C HIS A 102 13.84 -15.40 16.06
N ALA A 103 14.01 -16.58 16.65
CA ALA A 103 15.31 -17.09 17.11
C ALA A 103 16.10 -17.67 15.93
N THR A 104 17.41 -17.49 15.97
CA THR A 104 18.34 -18.12 15.02
C THR A 104 19.27 -19.07 15.75
N ASP A 105 20.13 -19.77 15.02
CA ASP A 105 21.17 -20.63 15.60
C ASP A 105 22.29 -19.84 16.30
N PHE A 106 22.32 -18.50 16.18
CA PHE A 106 23.28 -17.63 16.86
C PHE A 106 22.64 -16.95 18.07
N GLU A 107 23.26 -17.08 19.25
CA GLU A 107 22.72 -16.61 20.55
C GLU A 107 22.35 -15.12 20.60
N ASN A 108 23.00 -14.30 19.78
CA ASN A 108 22.84 -12.85 19.75
C ASN A 108 22.27 -12.31 18.43
N LEU A 109 21.67 -13.17 17.60
CA LEU A 109 21.04 -12.79 16.33
C LEU A 109 19.56 -13.22 16.31
N TYR A 110 18.69 -12.23 16.06
CA TYR A 110 17.24 -12.42 15.99
C TYR A 110 16.67 -11.81 14.72
N LEU A 111 15.61 -12.40 14.18
CA LEU A 111 14.95 -11.93 12.95
C LEU A 111 13.65 -11.19 13.30
N ALA A 112 13.60 -9.91 12.95
CA ALA A 112 12.42 -9.07 13.11
C ALA A 112 11.92 -8.57 11.74
N GLY A 113 10.60 -8.58 11.56
CA GLY A 113 9.94 -8.11 10.36
C GLY A 113 8.54 -8.70 10.20
N ASP A 114 7.69 -8.04 9.43
CA ASP A 114 6.35 -8.52 9.07
C ASP A 114 6.35 -9.87 8.33
N TRP A 115 7.46 -10.18 7.67
CA TRP A 115 7.74 -11.41 6.94
C TRP A 115 8.08 -12.62 7.82
N THR A 116 8.28 -12.43 9.12
CA THR A 116 8.56 -13.52 10.08
C THR A 116 7.27 -14.24 10.52
N ASP A 117 7.41 -15.41 11.14
CA ASP A 117 6.27 -16.23 11.57
C ASP A 117 5.63 -15.71 12.87
N THR A 118 4.78 -14.70 12.73
CA THR A 118 4.00 -14.13 13.84
C THR A 118 2.59 -14.74 13.96
N GLY A 119 2.19 -15.57 13.00
CA GLY A 119 0.80 -16.00 12.80
C GLY A 119 -0.12 -14.96 12.13
N LEU A 120 0.37 -13.74 11.85
CA LEU A 120 -0.37 -12.70 11.14
C LEU A 120 0.06 -12.60 9.65
N PRO A 121 -0.77 -12.01 8.76
CA PRO A 121 -0.31 -11.58 7.44
C PRO A 121 0.86 -10.57 7.55
N ALA A 122 1.59 -10.33 6.46
CA ALA A 122 2.71 -9.39 6.44
C ALA A 122 2.19 -7.94 6.49
N THR A 123 1.89 -7.46 7.69
CA THR A 123 1.34 -6.13 7.98
C THR A 123 2.19 -5.41 9.03
N ILE A 124 1.89 -4.13 9.27
CA ILE A 124 2.55 -3.34 10.32
C ILE A 124 2.36 -3.98 11.70
N GLU A 125 1.18 -4.55 11.98
CA GLU A 125 0.90 -5.28 13.23
C GLU A 125 1.83 -6.50 13.37
N SER A 126 2.06 -7.24 12.28
CA SER A 126 3.03 -8.35 12.26
C SER A 126 4.46 -7.85 12.52
N ALA A 127 4.88 -6.76 11.87
CA ALA A 127 6.21 -6.18 12.12
C ALA A 127 6.40 -5.78 13.59
N VAL A 128 5.41 -5.13 14.19
CA VAL A 128 5.44 -4.71 15.60
C VAL A 128 5.47 -5.93 16.51
N GLN A 129 4.60 -6.92 16.29
CA GLN A 129 4.58 -8.15 17.09
C GLN A 129 5.90 -8.92 16.99
N SER A 130 6.48 -9.01 15.80
CA SER A 130 7.79 -9.62 15.55
C SER A 130 8.89 -8.94 16.35
N GLY A 131 8.96 -7.60 16.31
CA GLY A 131 9.92 -6.83 17.11
C GLY A 131 9.78 -7.06 18.61
N HIS A 132 8.54 -7.14 19.12
CA HIS A 132 8.30 -7.47 20.52
C HIS A 132 8.74 -8.90 20.89
N GLN A 133 8.62 -9.87 19.97
CA GLN A 133 9.12 -11.22 20.22
C GLN A 133 10.64 -11.26 20.30
N CYS A 134 11.33 -10.60 19.38
CA CYS A 134 12.80 -10.49 19.42
C CYS A 134 13.26 -9.83 20.73
N ALA A 135 12.61 -8.75 21.16
CA ALA A 135 12.93 -8.10 22.43
C ALA A 135 12.73 -9.02 23.64
N ARG A 136 11.67 -9.84 23.65
CA ARG A 136 11.44 -10.85 24.71
C ARG A 136 12.53 -11.91 24.74
N LEU A 137 12.91 -12.45 23.57
CA LEU A 137 13.96 -13.46 23.46
C LEU A 137 15.30 -12.90 23.94
N LEU A 138 15.65 -11.68 23.54
CA LEU A 138 16.86 -10.99 23.98
C LEU A 138 16.90 -10.88 25.52
N LEU A 139 15.79 -10.47 26.15
CA LEU A 139 15.71 -10.31 27.61
C LEU A 139 15.78 -11.63 28.38
N GLN A 140 15.52 -12.78 27.75
CA GLN A 140 15.66 -14.11 28.37
C GLN A 140 17.11 -14.61 28.36
N HIS A 141 17.98 -14.01 27.52
CA HIS A 141 19.39 -14.37 27.38
C HIS A 141 20.33 -13.39 28.09
N LEU A 142 19.78 -12.37 28.77
CA LEU A 142 20.49 -11.46 29.69
C LEU A 142 20.43 -11.99 31.13
#